data_AF-V4U8B9-F1
#
_entry.id   AF-V4U8B9-F1
#
_cell.length_a   1.000
_cell.length_b   1.000
_cell.length_c   1.000
_cell.angle_alpha   90.00
_cell.angle_beta   90.00
_cell.angle_gamma   90.00
#
_symmetry.space_group_name_H-M   'P 1'
#
loop_
_entity.id
_entity.type
_entity.pdbx_description
1 polymer ?
#
loop_
_entity_poly.entity_id
_entity_poly.type
_entity_poly.pdbx_seq_one_letter_code
_entity_poly.pdbx_strand_id
1 'polypeptide(L)'
;MANQAATAFSGNMKKALAGLRRINLEGLRWRVFDAKGQVLGRLASQVATVVQGKDKPTYAPNRDDGDMCIVLNAKDICVTGRKLKNKVYYWHTGYIGHLKERTLKEQMERDPTEAIRKAVLRMLPRNKLRDDRDRKLRIFPGSEHPFGDRPLEPYVMPPRRVRELRPRVRRAMIREQKKAEMQQSNKDMRKNRKKEVEAEVTA
;
A
#
# COMPACT_ATOMS: atom_id res chain seq x y z
N MET A 1 12.48 -14.46 -16.33
CA MET A 1 11.40 -14.67 -15.34
C MET A 1 12.06 -15.07 -14.03
N ALA A 2 12.08 -14.17 -13.04
CA ALA A 2 12.80 -14.43 -11.80
C ALA A 2 11.97 -15.36 -10.91
N ASN A 3 12.38 -16.63 -10.85
CA ASN A 3 11.92 -17.56 -9.84
C ASN A 3 12.38 -17.01 -8.48
N GLN A 4 11.46 -16.45 -7.69
CA GLN A 4 11.76 -16.05 -6.33
C GLN A 4 12.01 -17.33 -5.52
N ALA A 5 13.29 -17.63 -5.29
CA ALA A 5 13.72 -18.70 -4.41
C ALA A 5 13.02 -18.55 -3.06
N ALA A 6 12.45 -19.65 -2.55
CA ALA A 6 11.78 -19.70 -1.26
C ALA A 6 12.77 -19.27 -0.17
N THR A 7 12.59 -18.07 0.37
CA THR A 7 13.31 -17.61 1.55
C THR A 7 12.85 -18.45 2.73
N ALA A 8 13.81 -19.05 3.44
CA ALA A 8 13.54 -19.85 4.63
C ALA A 8 12.77 -19.00 5.65
N PHE A 9 11.50 -19.35 5.88
CA PHE A 9 10.61 -18.56 6.73
C PHE A 9 11.04 -18.69 8.20
N SER A 10 11.60 -17.62 8.76
CA SER A 10 12.05 -17.56 10.15
C SER A 10 10.91 -17.36 11.18
N GLY A 11 9.66 -17.21 10.70
CA GLY A 11 8.51 -16.83 11.51
C GLY A 11 7.72 -17.99 12.12
N ASN A 12 6.67 -17.65 12.88
CA ASN A 12 5.80 -18.63 13.53
C ASN A 12 4.88 -19.35 12.52
N MET A 13 5.26 -20.57 12.14
CA MET A 13 4.52 -21.45 11.22
C MET A 13 3.08 -21.74 11.66
N LYS A 14 2.81 -21.88 12.97
CA LYS A 14 1.45 -22.12 13.49
C LYS A 14 0.54 -20.92 13.20
N LYS A 15 1.03 -19.70 13.36
CA LYS A 15 0.27 -18.46 13.06
C LYS A 15 0.01 -18.33 11.55
N ALA A 16 0.98 -18.70 10.72
CA ALA A 16 0.83 -18.65 9.26
C ALA A 16 -0.24 -19.63 8.77
N LEU A 17 -0.23 -20.86 9.28
CA LEU A 17 -1.15 -21.94 8.89
C LEU A 17 -2.49 -21.93 9.65
N ALA A 18 -2.66 -21.07 10.64
CA ALA A 18 -3.85 -21.00 11.47
C ALA A 18 -5.12 -20.71 10.66
N GLY A 19 -6.12 -21.58 10.79
CA GLY A 19 -7.44 -21.43 10.17
C GLY A 19 -7.56 -21.97 8.75
N LEU A 20 -6.45 -22.37 8.10
CA LEU A 20 -6.47 -22.95 6.75
C LEU A 20 -7.13 -24.33 6.70
N ARG A 21 -7.09 -25.09 7.80
CA ARG A 21 -7.69 -26.42 7.91
C ARG A 21 -9.21 -26.45 7.66
N ARG A 22 -9.90 -25.31 7.73
CA ARG A 22 -11.35 -25.22 7.51
C ARG A 22 -11.73 -24.89 6.06
N ILE A 23 -10.77 -24.64 5.18
CA ILE A 23 -11.01 -24.20 3.80
C ILE A 23 -10.48 -25.23 2.82
N ASN A 24 -11.21 -25.45 1.74
CA ASN A 24 -10.73 -26.21 0.60
C ASN A 24 -9.73 -25.36 -0.19
N LEU A 25 -8.47 -25.79 -0.20
CA LEU A 25 -7.35 -25.08 -0.82
C LEU A 25 -7.02 -25.58 -2.23
N GLU A 26 -7.73 -26.61 -2.69
CA GLU A 26 -7.53 -27.24 -3.99
C GLU A 26 -8.15 -26.39 -5.10
N GLY A 27 -7.41 -26.20 -6.19
CA GLY A 27 -7.87 -25.42 -7.35
C GLY A 27 -7.89 -23.90 -7.18
N LEU A 28 -7.53 -23.36 -6.00
CA LEU A 28 -7.42 -21.92 -5.80
C LEU A 28 -6.07 -21.39 -6.30
N ARG A 29 -6.07 -20.19 -6.90
CA ARG A 29 -4.82 -19.50 -7.23
C ARG A 29 -4.25 -18.84 -5.97
N TRP A 30 -2.92 -18.78 -5.91
CA TRP A 30 -2.19 -18.18 -4.81
C TRP A 30 -1.55 -16.90 -5.32
N ARG A 31 -1.97 -15.76 -4.75
CA ARG A 31 -1.55 -14.43 -5.22
C ARG A 31 -0.70 -13.73 -4.19
N VAL A 32 0.45 -13.23 -4.62
CA VAL A 32 1.39 -12.49 -3.78
C VAL A 32 1.28 -11.00 -4.04
N PHE A 33 1.03 -10.24 -2.98
CA PHE A 33 0.94 -8.79 -3.00
C PHE A 33 2.10 -8.20 -2.20
N ASP A 34 2.89 -7.34 -2.84
CA ASP A 34 3.88 -6.54 -2.11
C ASP A 34 3.24 -5.25 -1.59
N ALA A 35 3.28 -5.03 -0.27
CA ALA A 35 2.76 -3.82 0.36
C ALA A 35 3.76 -2.65 0.36
N LYS A 36 5.02 -2.89 -0.01
CA LYS A 36 6.09 -1.89 0.02
C LYS A 36 5.74 -0.68 -0.86
N GLY A 37 5.74 0.51 -0.26
CA GLY A 37 5.42 1.76 -0.97
C GLY A 37 3.95 1.90 -1.39
N GLN A 38 3.09 0.95 -1.04
CA GLN A 38 1.68 0.99 -1.39
C GLN A 38 0.85 1.73 -0.33
N VAL A 39 -0.24 2.35 -0.78
CA VAL A 39 -1.15 3.06 0.12
C VAL A 39 -2.16 2.07 0.71
N LEU A 40 -2.26 2.04 2.05
CA LEU A 40 -3.07 1.08 2.81
C LEU A 40 -4.47 0.83 2.24
N GLY A 41 -5.26 1.88 2.00
CA GLY A 41 -6.63 1.72 1.50
C GLY A 41 -6.71 1.20 0.07
N ARG A 42 -5.73 1.53 -0.77
CA ARG A 42 -5.70 1.10 -2.18
C ARG A 42 -5.30 -0.36 -2.29
N LEU A 43 -4.29 -0.78 -1.53
CA LEU A 43 -3.91 -2.17 -1.40
C LEU A 43 -5.09 -2.99 -0.87
N ALA A 44 -5.69 -2.56 0.24
CA ALA A 44 -6.79 -3.27 0.88
C ALA A 44 -8.00 -3.48 -0.06
N SER A 45 -8.32 -2.48 -0.89
CA SER A 45 -9.41 -2.59 -1.86
C SER A 45 -9.14 -3.67 -2.92
N GLN A 46 -7.92 -3.74 -3.45
CA GLN A 46 -7.58 -4.75 -4.45
C GLN A 46 -7.56 -6.16 -3.84
N VAL A 47 -6.97 -6.27 -2.65
CA VAL A 47 -6.97 -7.53 -1.89
C VAL A 47 -8.41 -8.00 -1.62
N ALA A 48 -9.31 -7.10 -1.19
CA ALA A 48 -10.71 -7.44 -0.95
C ALA A 48 -11.44 -7.93 -2.22
N THR A 49 -11.15 -7.37 -3.39
CA THR A 49 -11.72 -7.82 -4.67
C THR A 49 -11.26 -9.23 -5.02
N VAL A 50 -9.96 -9.51 -4.88
CA VAL A 50 -9.37 -10.82 -5.21
C VAL A 50 -9.79 -11.90 -4.22
N VAL A 51 -9.85 -11.58 -2.93
CA VAL A 51 -10.37 -12.50 -1.89
C VAL A 51 -11.87 -12.82 -2.10
N GLN A 52 -12.63 -11.91 -2.72
CA GLN A 52 -14.02 -12.18 -3.12
C GLN A 52 -14.14 -12.97 -4.43
N GLY A 53 -13.06 -13.10 -5.21
CA GLY A 53 -13.06 -13.73 -6.53
C GLY A 53 -13.71 -12.91 -7.63
N LYS A 54 -13.95 -11.61 -7.39
CA LYS A 54 -14.60 -10.69 -8.35
C LYS A 54 -13.75 -10.38 -9.57
N ASP A 55 -12.47 -10.72 -9.53
CA ASP A 55 -11.56 -10.59 -10.66
C ASP A 55 -11.71 -11.72 -11.68
N LYS A 56 -12.38 -12.81 -11.32
CA LYS A 56 -12.69 -13.93 -12.23
C LYS A 56 -14.07 -13.75 -12.86
N PRO A 57 -14.24 -14.11 -14.15
CA PRO A 57 -15.56 -14.07 -14.80
C PRO A 57 -16.55 -15.09 -14.21
N THR A 58 -16.05 -16.12 -13.52
CA THR A 58 -16.86 -17.16 -12.84
C THR A 58 -17.43 -16.72 -11.49
N TYR A 59 -17.42 -15.42 -11.18
CA TYR A 59 -17.87 -14.91 -9.89
C TYR A 59 -19.35 -15.18 -9.65
N ALA A 60 -19.65 -15.90 -8.56
CA ALA A 60 -21.00 -16.10 -8.04
C ALA A 60 -21.09 -15.54 -6.61
N PRO A 61 -22.06 -14.65 -6.29
CA PRO A 61 -22.11 -13.96 -5.00
C PRO A 61 -22.41 -14.88 -3.80
N ASN A 62 -23.08 -16.00 -4.03
CA ASN A 62 -23.45 -17.00 -3.03
C ASN A 62 -22.35 -18.02 -2.72
N ARG A 63 -21.30 -18.10 -3.56
CA ARG A 63 -20.17 -19.03 -3.40
C ARG A 63 -18.90 -18.29 -2.99
N ASP A 64 -17.94 -19.05 -2.48
CA ASP A 64 -16.62 -18.54 -2.08
C ASP A 64 -15.51 -19.12 -2.96
N ASP A 65 -15.46 -18.67 -4.21
CA ASP A 65 -14.46 -19.09 -5.21
C ASP A 65 -13.27 -18.10 -5.32
N GLY A 66 -13.11 -17.26 -4.28
CA GLY A 66 -12.03 -16.28 -4.18
C GLY A 66 -10.66 -16.91 -3.92
N ASP A 67 -9.62 -16.21 -4.36
CA ASP A 67 -8.24 -16.69 -4.32
C ASP A 67 -7.56 -16.46 -2.97
N MET A 68 -6.49 -17.23 -2.72
CA MET A 68 -5.65 -17.05 -1.56
C MET A 68 -4.71 -15.87 -1.78
N CYS A 69 -4.72 -14.90 -0.85
CA CYS A 69 -3.91 -13.70 -0.95
C CYS A 69 -2.85 -13.68 0.14
N ILE A 70 -1.59 -13.56 -0.27
CA ILE A 70 -0.44 -13.39 0.61
C ILE A 70 0.06 -11.95 0.45
N VAL A 71 0.07 -11.19 1.54
CA VAL A 71 0.60 -9.82 1.56
C VAL A 71 1.96 -9.84 2.28
N LEU A 72 2.98 -9.28 1.62
CA LEU A 72 4.34 -9.16 2.14
C LEU A 72 4.67 -7.71 2.49
N ASN A 73 5.73 -7.52 3.28
CA ASN A 73 6.27 -6.23 3.68
C ASN A 73 5.25 -5.29 4.33
N ALA A 74 4.37 -5.82 5.21
CA ALA A 74 3.35 -5.00 5.86
C ALA A 74 3.93 -3.84 6.70
N LYS A 75 5.19 -3.94 7.14
CA LYS A 75 5.91 -2.88 7.85
C LYS A 75 6.11 -1.62 6.99
N ASP A 76 6.32 -1.79 5.69
CA ASP A 76 6.67 -0.71 4.75
C ASP A 76 5.46 -0.06 4.08
N ILE A 77 4.27 -0.27 4.65
CA ILE A 77 3.04 0.26 4.08
C ILE A 77 2.92 1.77 4.31
N CYS A 78 2.52 2.48 3.27
CA CYS A 78 2.39 3.93 3.31
C CYS A 78 0.98 4.37 3.70
N VAL A 79 0.91 5.42 4.51
CA VAL A 79 -0.33 6.11 4.86
C VAL A 79 -0.15 7.59 4.58
N THR A 80 -1.11 8.19 3.87
CA THR A 80 -0.99 9.58 3.42
C THR A 80 -1.37 10.59 4.50
N GLY A 81 -0.70 11.75 4.49
CA GLY A 81 -1.00 12.88 5.38
C GLY A 81 -0.64 12.60 6.84
N ARG A 82 -1.40 13.19 7.78
CA ARG A 82 -1.18 13.07 9.23
C ARG A 82 -1.89 11.87 9.87
N LYS A 83 -2.39 10.94 9.05
CA LYS A 83 -3.21 9.80 9.51
C LYS A 83 -2.46 8.84 10.42
N LEU A 84 -1.14 8.73 10.32
CA LEU A 84 -0.33 7.92 11.23
C LEU A 84 -0.54 8.31 12.70
N LYS A 85 -0.66 9.61 12.99
CA LYS A 85 -0.90 10.11 14.35
C LYS A 85 -2.39 10.25 14.66
N ASN A 86 -3.18 10.74 13.70
CA ASN A 86 -4.55 11.14 13.96
C ASN A 86 -5.57 9.99 13.86
N LYS A 87 -5.26 8.89 13.19
CA LYS A 87 -6.19 7.77 13.06
C LYS A 87 -6.12 6.92 14.32
N VAL A 88 -7.25 6.82 15.03
CA VAL A 88 -7.37 6.03 16.25
C VAL A 88 -8.27 4.81 15.99
N TYR A 89 -7.88 3.67 16.54
CA TYR A 89 -8.67 2.45 16.62
C TYR A 89 -9.34 2.37 17.97
N TYR A 90 -10.66 2.29 17.99
CA TYR A 90 -11.46 2.13 19.19
C TYR A 90 -12.01 0.70 19.30
N TRP A 91 -12.02 0.17 20.52
CA TRP A 91 -12.76 -1.04 20.86
C TRP A 91 -13.16 -1.02 22.34
N HIS A 92 -14.25 -1.70 22.66
CA HIS A 92 -14.77 -1.79 24.02
C HIS A 92 -14.67 -3.24 24.51
N THR A 93 -14.38 -3.46 25.79
CA THR A 93 -14.29 -4.82 26.37
C THR A 93 -15.63 -5.37 26.85
N GLY A 94 -16.63 -4.51 27.05
CA GLY A 94 -17.96 -4.87 27.56
C GLY A 94 -18.26 -4.29 28.94
N TYR A 95 -17.23 -3.99 29.74
CA TYR A 95 -17.35 -3.40 31.07
C TYR A 95 -17.53 -1.87 31.01
N ILE A 96 -18.30 -1.30 31.93
CA ILE A 96 -18.60 0.13 31.94
C ILE A 96 -17.31 0.97 32.05
N GLY A 97 -17.16 2.02 31.22
CA GLY A 97 -15.97 2.87 31.20
C GLY A 97 -14.73 2.31 30.50
N HIS A 98 -14.78 1.12 29.88
CA HIS A 98 -13.60 0.46 29.31
C HIS A 98 -13.48 0.66 27.79
N LEU A 99 -13.56 1.91 27.32
CA LEU A 99 -13.23 2.26 25.95
C LEU A 99 -11.71 2.26 25.78
N LYS A 100 -11.19 1.31 25.01
CA LYS A 100 -9.77 1.23 24.67
C LYS A 100 -9.54 1.90 23.33
N GLU A 101 -8.47 2.67 23.28
CA GLU A 101 -8.03 3.34 22.07
C GLU A 101 -6.57 3.01 21.76
N ARG A 102 -6.22 3.13 20.48
CA ARG A 102 -4.84 2.99 20.02
C ARG A 102 -4.63 3.75 18.73
N THR A 103 -3.57 4.52 18.63
CA THR A 103 -3.25 5.23 17.38
C THR A 103 -2.75 4.29 16.29
N LEU A 104 -2.84 4.71 15.03
CA LEU A 104 -2.31 3.92 13.91
C LEU A 104 -0.79 3.71 14.03
N LYS A 105 -0.06 4.71 14.52
CA LYS A 105 1.38 4.62 14.78
C LYS A 105 1.69 3.48 15.76
N GLU A 106 1.07 3.49 16.94
CA GLU A 106 1.22 2.42 17.95
C GLU A 106 0.82 1.04 17.39
N GLN A 107 -0.24 1.01 16.58
CA GLN A 107 -0.68 -0.24 15.96
C GLN A 107 0.36 -0.78 14.97
N MET A 108 1.01 0.08 14.18
CA MET A 108 2.06 -0.33 13.24
C MET A 108 3.34 -0.78 13.95
N GLU A 109 3.67 -0.18 15.09
CA GLU A 109 4.81 -0.59 15.91
C GLU A 109 4.58 -1.97 16.54
N ARG A 110 3.36 -2.22 17.05
CA ARG A 110 3.03 -3.48 17.73
C ARG A 110 2.74 -4.63 16.77
N ASP A 111 1.80 -4.45 15.86
CA ASP A 111 1.46 -5.44 14.84
C ASP A 111 0.96 -4.76 13.55
N PRO A 112 1.88 -4.52 12.58
CA PRO A 112 1.53 -3.88 11.32
C PRO A 112 0.60 -4.75 10.45
N THR A 113 0.59 -6.07 10.67
CA THR A 113 -0.28 -6.97 9.89
C THR A 113 -1.76 -6.74 10.19
N GLU A 114 -2.07 -6.40 11.44
CA GLU A 114 -3.43 -6.17 11.91
C GLU A 114 -4.03 -4.88 11.33
N ALA A 115 -3.20 -3.87 11.00
CA ALA A 115 -3.67 -2.65 10.36
C ALA A 115 -4.25 -2.93 8.95
N ILE A 116 -3.59 -3.81 8.19
CA ILE A 116 -4.03 -4.26 6.86
C ILE A 116 -5.22 -5.20 7.01
N ARG A 117 -5.14 -6.19 7.91
CA ARG A 117 -6.22 -7.15 8.15
C ARG A 117 -7.54 -6.46 8.48
N LYS A 118 -7.53 -5.52 9.44
CA LYS A 118 -8.73 -4.74 9.80
C LYS A 118 -9.26 -3.90 8.63
N ALA A 119 -8.39 -3.40 7.76
CA ALA A 119 -8.81 -2.63 6.59
C ALA A 119 -9.53 -3.52 5.57
N VAL A 120 -8.96 -4.68 5.24
CA VAL A 120 -9.57 -5.64 4.31
C VAL A 120 -10.86 -6.22 4.89
N LEU A 121 -10.87 -6.63 6.15
CA LEU A 121 -12.04 -7.19 6.81
C LEU A 121 -13.25 -6.24 6.78
N ARG A 122 -13.00 -4.94 6.94
CA ARG A 122 -14.05 -3.89 6.85
C ARG A 122 -14.51 -3.60 5.42
N MET A 123 -13.79 -4.05 4.40
CA MET A 123 -14.18 -3.95 2.99
C MET A 123 -14.92 -5.21 2.48
N LEU A 124 -14.86 -6.32 3.21
CA LEU A 124 -15.62 -7.52 2.90
C LEU A 124 -17.11 -7.35 3.29
N PRO A 125 -18.05 -7.96 2.53
CA PRO A 125 -19.47 -7.92 2.88
C PRO A 125 -19.71 -8.57 4.25
N ARG A 126 -20.58 -7.98 5.06
CA ARG A 126 -20.90 -8.47 6.40
C ARG A 126 -21.90 -9.62 6.33
N ASN A 127 -21.41 -10.82 6.03
CA ASN A 127 -22.19 -12.07 5.97
C ASN A 127 -21.39 -13.23 6.59
N LYS A 128 -21.97 -14.44 6.59
CA LYS A 128 -21.31 -15.65 7.12
C LYS A 128 -20.03 -16.03 6.36
N LEU A 129 -19.97 -15.74 5.06
CA LEU A 129 -18.79 -16.00 4.21
C LEU A 129 -17.62 -15.05 4.51
N ARG A 130 -17.84 -13.96 5.25
CA ARG A 130 -16.80 -12.97 5.54
C ARG A 130 -15.61 -13.57 6.26
N ASP A 131 -15.87 -14.42 7.25
CA ASP A 131 -14.83 -14.98 8.10
C ASP A 131 -14.05 -16.07 7.34
N ASP A 132 -14.71 -16.81 6.45
CA ASP A 132 -14.06 -17.78 5.57
C ASP A 132 -13.17 -17.09 4.52
N ARG A 133 -13.64 -15.96 3.97
CA ARG A 133 -12.84 -15.08 3.11
C ARG A 133 -11.64 -14.47 3.83
N ASP A 134 -11.80 -13.98 5.07
CA ASP A 134 -10.67 -13.46 5.87
C ASP A 134 -9.61 -14.53 6.14
N ARG A 135 -10.02 -15.79 6.33
CA ARG A 135 -9.08 -16.91 6.51
C ARG A 135 -8.19 -17.14 5.28
N LYS A 136 -8.64 -16.81 4.06
CA LYS A 136 -7.83 -16.87 2.82
C LYS A 136 -6.78 -15.75 2.71
N LEU A 137 -6.83 -14.73 3.57
CA LEU A 137 -5.86 -13.65 3.61
C LEU A 137 -4.73 -13.97 4.61
N ARG A 138 -3.48 -13.97 4.14
CA ARG A 138 -2.28 -14.11 4.96
C ARG A 138 -1.42 -12.88 4.80
N ILE A 139 -0.87 -12.38 5.90
CA ILE A 139 -0.14 -11.12 5.92
C ILE A 139 1.13 -11.34 6.73
N PHE A 140 2.26 -10.97 6.15
CA PHE A 140 3.57 -11.07 6.75
C PHE A 140 4.18 -9.68 6.91
N PRO A 141 4.84 -9.42 8.05
CA PRO A 141 5.48 -8.13 8.28
C PRO A 141 6.72 -7.91 7.40
N GLY A 142 7.43 -8.99 7.05
CA GLY A 142 8.60 -8.98 6.17
C GLY A 142 8.31 -9.57 4.79
N SER A 143 9.38 -9.84 4.04
CA SER A 143 9.35 -10.41 2.69
C SER A 143 9.23 -11.93 2.66
N GLU A 144 9.43 -12.60 3.79
CA GLU A 144 9.42 -14.06 3.89
C GLU A 144 8.01 -14.61 4.10
N HIS A 145 7.73 -15.76 3.47
CA HIS A 145 6.49 -16.51 3.69
C HIS A 145 6.74 -18.03 3.61
N PRO A 146 5.96 -18.85 4.33
CA PRO A 146 6.16 -20.31 4.36
C PRO A 146 5.56 -21.07 3.17
N PHE A 147 4.89 -20.39 2.23
CA PHE A 147 4.11 -21.04 1.17
C PHE A 147 4.90 -21.36 -0.11
N GLY A 148 6.18 -21.71 0.02
CA GLY A 148 7.07 -21.95 -1.13
C GLY A 148 6.70 -23.17 -1.99
N ASP A 149 5.97 -24.14 -1.43
CA ASP A 149 5.62 -25.39 -2.12
C ASP A 149 4.51 -25.23 -3.17
N ARG A 150 3.88 -24.06 -3.25
CA ARG A 150 2.71 -23.82 -4.10
C ARG A 150 3.04 -22.85 -5.23
N PRO A 151 2.38 -22.96 -6.40
CA PRO A 151 2.59 -22.02 -7.49
C PRO A 151 2.07 -20.63 -7.10
N LEU A 152 2.98 -19.67 -6.95
CA LEU A 152 2.69 -18.30 -6.52
C LEU A 152 2.63 -17.37 -7.75
N GLU A 153 1.51 -16.68 -7.92
CA GLU A 153 1.33 -15.64 -8.93
C GLU A 153 1.57 -14.26 -8.29
N PRO A 154 2.61 -13.51 -8.70
CA PRO A 154 2.79 -12.14 -8.22
C PRO A 154 1.67 -11.24 -8.79
N TYR A 155 0.96 -10.55 -7.91
CA TYR A 155 -0.10 -9.62 -8.30
C TYR A 155 0.47 -8.22 -8.54
N VAL A 156 0.31 -7.74 -9.76
CA VAL A 156 0.66 -6.37 -10.14
C VAL A 156 -0.55 -5.47 -9.96
N MET A 157 -0.37 -4.36 -9.24
CA MET A 157 -1.44 -3.38 -9.10
C MET A 157 -1.79 -2.72 -10.43
N PRO A 158 -3.07 -2.42 -10.69
CA PRO A 158 -3.46 -1.72 -11.90
C PRO A 158 -2.76 -0.35 -11.99
N PRO A 159 -2.29 0.03 -13.19
CA PRO A 159 -1.55 1.28 -13.39
C PRO A 159 -2.44 2.47 -13.03
N ARG A 160 -1.88 3.45 -12.33
CA ARG A 160 -2.62 4.62 -11.84
C ARG A 160 -2.12 5.88 -12.51
N ARG A 161 -3.04 6.73 -12.96
CA ARG A 161 -2.75 8.12 -13.31
C ARG A 161 -2.68 8.95 -12.03
N VAL A 162 -1.48 9.09 -11.47
CA VAL A 162 -1.26 9.89 -10.26
C VAL A 162 -1.10 11.36 -10.64
N ARG A 163 -1.79 12.27 -9.94
CA ARG A 163 -1.42 13.69 -9.99
C ARG A 163 -0.16 13.86 -9.14
N GLU A 164 0.99 14.00 -9.80
CA GLU A 164 2.30 14.12 -9.15
C GLU A 164 2.35 15.28 -8.15
N LEU A 165 1.72 16.41 -8.50
CA LEU A 165 1.72 17.62 -7.69
C LEU A 165 0.32 18.15 -7.44
N ARG A 166 0.12 18.70 -6.24
CA ARG A 166 -1.06 19.53 -5.94
C ARG A 166 -1.02 20.79 -6.82
N PRO A 167 -2.17 21.27 -7.32
CA PRO A 167 -2.22 22.45 -8.19
C PRO A 167 -1.51 23.68 -7.60
N ARG A 168 -1.60 23.88 -6.28
CA ARG A 168 -0.92 25.00 -5.59
C ARG A 168 0.61 24.88 -5.61
N VAL A 169 1.13 23.68 -5.35
CA VAL A 169 2.58 23.42 -5.35
C VAL A 169 3.13 23.53 -6.77
N ARG A 170 2.41 22.96 -7.75
CA ARG A 170 2.77 23.10 -9.17
C ARG A 170 2.79 24.57 -9.61
N ARG A 171 1.80 25.36 -9.21
CA ARG A 171 1.75 26.81 -9.50
C ARG A 171 2.88 27.58 -8.81
N ALA A 172 3.24 27.24 -7.58
CA ALA A 172 4.35 27.87 -6.87
C ALA A 172 5.68 27.56 -7.56
N MET A 173 5.94 26.30 -7.91
CA MET A 173 7.14 25.87 -8.62
C MET A 173 7.27 26.55 -10.00
N ILE A 174 6.17 26.66 -10.76
CA ILE A 174 6.16 27.39 -12.04
C ILE A 174 6.48 28.87 -11.83
N ARG A 175 5.97 29.48 -10.76
CA ARG A 175 6.28 30.89 -10.43
C ARG A 175 7.74 31.06 -10.04
N GLU A 176 8.31 30.14 -9.27
CA GLU A 176 9.72 30.14 -8.89
C GLU A 176 10.63 29.95 -10.11
N GLN A 177 10.31 29.01 -10.99
CA GLN A 177 11.03 28.81 -12.26
C GLN A 177 11.00 30.06 -13.14
N LYS A 178 9.81 30.65 -13.37
CA LYS A 178 9.68 31.89 -14.14
C LYS A 178 10.43 33.06 -13.51
N LYS A 179 10.45 33.16 -12.17
CA LYS A 179 11.19 34.19 -11.46
C LYS A 179 12.70 33.98 -11.61
N ALA A 180 13.18 32.74 -11.54
CA ALA A 180 14.58 32.40 -11.76
C ALA A 180 15.01 32.70 -13.20
N GLU A 181 14.22 32.30 -14.20
CA GLU A 181 14.45 32.60 -15.62
C GLU A 181 14.54 34.11 -15.88
N MET A 182 13.63 34.90 -15.30
CA MET A 182 13.63 36.36 -15.43
C MET A 182 14.82 37.03 -14.72
N GLN A 183 15.29 36.45 -13.62
CA GLN A 183 16.52 36.91 -12.95
C GLN A 183 17.77 36.57 -13.76
N GLN A 184 17.79 35.39 -14.40
CA GLN A 184 18.87 34.98 -15.29
C GLN A 184 18.93 35.88 -16.53
N SER A 185 17.80 36.12 -17.20
CA SER A 185 17.75 37.02 -18.36
C SER A 185 18.17 38.45 -18.02
N ASN A 186 17.74 39.00 -16.88
CA ASN A 186 18.19 40.31 -16.41
C ASN A 186 19.69 40.34 -16.08
N LYS A 187 20.25 39.25 -15.55
CA LYS A 187 21.68 39.12 -15.26
C LYS A 187 22.50 39.04 -16.54
N ASP A 188 22.02 38.30 -17.54
CA ASP A 188 22.64 38.18 -18.86
C ASP A 188 22.60 39.51 -19.62
N MET A 189 21.48 40.23 -19.59
CA MET A 189 21.37 41.58 -20.17
C MET A 189 22.32 42.58 -19.52
N ARG A 190 22.47 42.54 -18.18
CA ARG A 190 23.46 43.37 -17.47
C ARG A 190 24.90 43.01 -17.83
N LYS A 191 25.18 41.73 -18.04
CA LYS A 191 26.51 41.25 -18.46
C LYS A 191 26.84 41.68 -19.88
N ASN A 192 25.88 41.62 -20.81
CA ASN A 192 26.05 42.09 -22.18
C ASN A 192 26.27 43.61 -22.23
N ARG A 193 25.48 44.41 -21.50
CA ARG A 193 25.73 45.86 -21.40
C ARG A 193 27.12 46.20 -20.88
N LYS A 194 27.62 45.47 -19.88
CA LYS A 194 28.99 45.68 -19.38
C LYS A 194 30.04 45.38 -20.43
N LYS A 195 29.87 44.31 -21.21
CA LYS A 195 30.78 43.98 -22.32
C LYS A 195 30.75 45.01 -23.44
N GLU A 196 29.58 45.54 -23.80
CA GLU A 196 29.43 46.59 -24.82
C GLU A 196 30.14 47.88 -24.38
N VAL A 197 29.95 48.31 -23.13
CA VAL A 197 30.63 49.49 -22.58
C VAL A 197 32.15 49.28 -22.49
N GLU A 198 32.61 48.10 -22.07
CA GLU A 198 34.05 47.79 -22.06
C GLU A 198 34.66 47.81 -23.47
N ALA A 199 33.92 47.34 -24.48
CA ALA A 199 34.37 47.36 -25.87
C ALA A 199 34.45 48.79 -26.45
N GLU A 200 33.50 49.67 -26.12
CA GLU A 200 33.50 51.08 -26.52
C GLU A 200 34.62 51.90 -25.85
N VAL A 201 35.02 51.55 -24.62
CA VAL A 201 36.10 52.25 -23.90
C VAL A 201 37.50 51.82 -24.37
N THR A 202 37.62 50.64 -25.00
CA THR A 202 38.88 50.12 -25.54
C THR A 202 39.11 50.40 -27.03
N ALA A 203 38.14 51.00 -27.73
CA ALA A 203 38.21 51.42 -29.12
C ALA A 203 38.56 52.91 -29.24
#